data_AF-A0A645J0B3-F1
#
_entry.id   AF-A0A645J0B3-F1
#
_cell.length_a   1.000
_cell.length_b   1.000
_cell.length_c   1.000
_cell.angle_alpha   90.00
_cell.angle_beta   90.00
_cell.angle_gamma   90.00
#
_symmetry.space_group_name_H-M   'P 1'
#
loop_
_entity.id
_entity.type
_entity.pdbx_description
1 polymer ?
#
loop_
_entity_poly.entity_id
_entity_poly.type
_entity_poly.pdbx_seq_one_letter_code
_entity_poly.pdbx_strand_id
1 'polypeptide(L)'
;MLTDTKGDPVFDKFGHPVIIGEKPPTVTGLALALGFNSRQALLNYQGRKQFHDTITRAKSRCEDYAESRLFDRDGSNGAKFSLMNNFKGWRDKPGEQPDEQGVQIIDDV
;
A
#
# COMPACT_ATOMS: atom_id res chain seq x y z
N MET A 1 0.23 -15.30 -15.93
CA MET A 1 -1.12 -15.34 -16.54
C MET A 1 -1.52 -16.80 -16.63
N LEU A 2 -2.74 -17.14 -16.19
CA LEU A 2 -3.30 -18.48 -16.34
C LEU A 2 -3.79 -18.62 -17.78
N THR A 3 -3.34 -19.66 -18.47
CA THR A 3 -3.76 -19.99 -19.83
C THR A 3 -4.49 -21.34 -19.83
N ASP A 4 -5.41 -21.51 -20.76
CA ASP A 4 -6.07 -22.78 -20.99
C ASP A 4 -5.18 -23.77 -21.80
N THR A 5 -5.76 -24.90 -22.21
CA THR A 5 -5.05 -25.92 -23.01
C THR A 5 -4.72 -25.48 -24.44
N LYS A 6 -5.32 -24.38 -24.93
CA LYS A 6 -5.09 -23.80 -26.26
C LYS A 6 -4.12 -22.60 -26.21
N GLY A 7 -3.76 -22.14 -25.02
CA GLY A 7 -2.87 -21.00 -24.80
C GLY A 7 -3.61 -19.67 -24.64
N ASP A 8 -4.95 -19.69 -24.60
CA ASP A 8 -5.77 -18.48 -24.44
C ASP A 8 -5.83 -18.06 -22.95
N PRO A 9 -5.85 -16.75 -22.64
CA PRO A 9 -5.99 -16.28 -21.26
C PRO A 9 -7.31 -16.73 -20.63
N VAL A 10 -7.22 -17.24 -19.40
CA VAL A 10 -8.41 -17.49 -18.57
C VAL A 10 -8.83 -16.17 -17.91
N PHE A 11 -10.13 -15.85 -17.94
CA PHE A 11 -10.69 -14.63 -17.35
C PHE A 11 -11.46 -14.92 -16.06
N ASP A 12 -11.53 -13.94 -15.16
CA ASP A 12 -12.36 -14.00 -13.97
C ASP A 12 -13.83 -13.66 -14.29
N LYS A 13 -14.69 -13.67 -13.25
CA LYS A 13 -16.13 -13.33 -13.36
C LYS A 13 -16.40 -11.90 -13.82
N PHE A 14 -15.38 -11.04 -13.88
CA PHE A 14 -15.45 -9.64 -14.28
C PHE A 14 -14.78 -9.37 -15.63
N GLY A 15 -14.27 -10.40 -16.31
CA GLY A 15 -13.63 -10.27 -17.61
C GLY A 15 -12.17 -9.80 -17.55
N HIS A 16 -11.53 -9.89 -16.38
CA HIS A 16 -10.10 -9.61 -16.23
C HIS A 16 -9.27 -10.90 -16.38
N PRO A 17 -8.12 -10.88 -17.07
CA PRO A 17 -7.26 -12.05 -17.15
C PRO A 17 -6.79 -12.49 -15.76
N VAL A 18 -6.88 -13.79 -15.47
CA VAL A 18 -6.42 -14.37 -14.21
C VAL A 18 -4.90 -14.40 -14.22
N ILE A 19 -4.28 -13.64 -13.32
CA ILE A 19 -2.82 -13.63 -13.14
C ILE A 19 -2.46 -14.47 -11.92
N ILE A 20 -1.88 -15.66 -12.16
CA ILE A 20 -1.37 -16.52 -11.08
C ILE A 20 -0.20 -15.83 -10.38
N GLY A 21 -0.27 -15.76 -9.06
CA GLY A 21 0.80 -15.21 -8.22
C GLY A 21 0.87 -13.69 -8.20
N GLU A 22 -0.13 -13.00 -8.75
CA GLU A 22 -0.25 -11.55 -8.58
C GLU A 22 -0.38 -11.22 -7.09
N LYS A 23 0.58 -10.43 -6.58
CA LYS A 23 0.58 -9.99 -5.19
C LYS A 23 0.13 -8.53 -5.15
N PRO A 24 -0.80 -8.18 -4.24
CA PRO A 24 -1.19 -6.79 -4.06
C PRO A 24 0.05 -5.95 -3.69
N PRO A 25 0.24 -4.75 -4.27
CA PRO A 25 1.21 -3.82 -3.75
C PRO A 25 0.84 -3.41 -2.31
N THR A 26 1.82 -3.43 -1.41
CA THR A 26 1.62 -3.06 0.00
C THR A 26 2.78 -2.20 0.47
N VAL A 27 2.54 -1.34 1.48
CA VAL A 27 3.60 -0.47 2.03
C VAL A 27 4.75 -1.29 2.62
N THR A 28 4.46 -2.42 3.26
CA THR A 28 5.50 -3.32 3.76
C THR A 28 6.24 -4.00 2.61
N GLY A 29 5.55 -4.44 1.55
CA GLY A 29 6.18 -5.00 0.35
C GLY A 29 7.10 -3.99 -0.34
N LEU A 30 6.69 -2.72 -0.42
CA LEU A 30 7.52 -1.61 -0.90
C LEU A 30 8.78 -1.46 -0.05
N ALA A 31 8.66 -1.49 1.29
CA ALA A 31 9.81 -1.40 2.18
C ALA A 31 10.81 -2.54 1.93
N LEU A 32 10.32 -3.78 1.84
CA LEU A 32 11.15 -4.96 1.56
C LEU A 32 11.83 -4.87 0.19
N ALA A 33 11.10 -4.45 -0.85
CA ALA A 33 11.64 -4.30 -2.20
C ALA A 33 12.76 -3.25 -2.29
N LEU A 34 12.73 -2.24 -1.41
CA LEU A 34 13.76 -1.21 -1.28
C LEU A 34 14.90 -1.61 -0.31
N GLY A 35 14.87 -2.82 0.25
CA GLY A 35 15.91 -3.33 1.16
C GLY A 35 15.78 -2.89 2.62
N PHE A 36 14.63 -2.35 3.02
CA PHE A 36 14.38 -2.03 4.43
C PHE A 36 13.97 -3.27 5.23
N ASN A 37 14.42 -3.34 6.49
CA ASN A 37 14.05 -4.40 7.42
C ASN A 37 12.62 -4.26 7.98
N SER A 38 11.99 -3.09 7.81
CA SER A 38 10.64 -2.83 8.31
C SER A 38 9.96 -1.68 7.59
N ARG A 39 8.63 -1.63 7.69
CA ARG A 39 7.83 -0.47 7.27
C ARG A 39 8.27 0.82 7.98
N GLN A 40 8.59 0.73 9.28
CA GLN A 40 9.01 1.91 10.05
C GLN A 40 10.30 2.51 9.50
N ALA A 41 11.26 1.69 9.06
CA ALA A 41 12.50 2.18 8.46
C ALA A 41 12.24 2.98 7.17
N LEU A 42 11.29 2.53 6.32
CA LEU A 42 10.84 3.29 5.16
C LEU A 42 10.25 4.66 5.56
N LEU A 43 9.40 4.70 6.59
CA LEU A 43 8.77 5.94 7.06
C LEU A 43 9.78 6.93 7.66
N ASN A 44 10.78 6.43 8.39
CA ASN A 44 11.88 7.26 8.90
C ASN A 44 12.66 7.91 7.73
N TYR A 45 12.88 7.18 6.64
CA TYR A 45 13.52 7.71 5.44
C TYR A 45 12.63 8.71 4.69
N GLN A 46 11.32 8.51 4.66
CA GLN A 46 10.37 9.48 4.09
C GLN A 46 10.47 10.85 4.79
N GLY A 47 10.80 10.88 6.08
CA GLY A 47 11.02 12.12 6.82
C GLY A 47 12.20 12.97 6.30
N ARG A 48 13.11 12.39 5.50
CA ARG A 48 14.22 13.13 4.89
C ARG A 48 13.74 13.83 3.61
N LYS A 49 13.94 15.15 3.52
CA LYS A 49 13.47 16.00 2.41
C LYS A 49 13.80 15.43 1.02
N GLN A 50 15.01 14.91 0.84
CA GLN A 50 15.49 14.36 -0.44
C GLN A 50 14.72 13.10 -0.91
N PHE A 51 14.06 12.38 -0.01
CA PHE A 51 13.32 11.14 -0.33
C PHE A 51 11.80 11.27 -0.16
N HIS A 52 11.35 12.36 0.45
CA HIS A 52 9.94 12.61 0.80
C HIS A 52 9.00 12.38 -0.39
N ASP A 53 9.24 13.06 -1.50
CA ASP A 53 8.32 13.03 -2.65
C ASP A 53 8.33 11.67 -3.35
N THR A 54 9.50 11.04 -3.47
CA THR A 54 9.64 9.72 -4.10
C THR A 54 8.92 8.64 -3.29
N ILE A 55 9.14 8.61 -1.97
CA ILE A 55 8.48 7.63 -1.09
C ILE A 55 6.98 7.91 -0.99
N THR A 56 6.57 9.18 -0.92
CA THR A 56 5.15 9.57 -0.91
C THR A 56 4.45 9.08 -2.18
N ARG A 57 5.03 9.34 -3.36
CA ARG A 57 4.51 8.85 -4.65
C ARG A 57 4.43 7.33 -4.71
N ALA A 58 5.44 6.63 -4.20
CA ALA A 58 5.44 5.16 -4.17
C ALA A 58 4.36 4.60 -3.24
N LYS A 59 4.15 5.23 -2.07
CA LYS A 59 3.05 4.89 -1.16
C LYS A 59 1.69 5.14 -1.82
N SER A 60 1.49 6.24 -2.54
CA SER A 60 0.22 6.53 -3.23
C SER A 60 -0.17 5.45 -4.24
N ARG A 61 0.78 4.71 -4.83
CA ARG A 61 0.43 3.54 -5.66
C ARG A 61 -0.14 2.37 -4.86
N CYS A 62 0.32 2.19 -3.63
CA CYS A 62 -0.25 1.19 -2.72
C CYS A 62 -1.62 1.66 -2.21
N GLU A 63 -1.82 2.98 -2.06
CA GLU A 63 -3.09 3.60 -1.69
C GLU A 63 -4.13 3.39 -2.78
N ASP A 64 -3.82 3.78 -4.02
CA ASP A 64 -4.67 3.64 -5.20
C ASP A 64 -5.15 2.20 -5.41
N TYR A 65 -4.24 1.22 -5.26
CA TYR A 65 -4.63 -0.19 -5.29
C TYR A 65 -5.59 -0.55 -4.15
N ALA A 66 -5.33 -0.10 -2.93
CA ALA A 66 -6.23 -0.40 -1.81
C ALA A 66 -7.60 0.28 -1.99
N GLU A 67 -7.63 1.51 -2.51
CA GLU A 67 -8.86 2.21 -2.86
C GLU A 67 -9.66 1.46 -3.94
N SER A 68 -9.00 1.00 -5.01
CA SER A 68 -9.69 0.27 -6.09
C SER A 68 -10.35 -1.01 -5.56
N ARG A 69 -9.69 -1.70 -4.60
CA ARG A 69 -10.21 -2.89 -3.93
C ARG A 69 -11.42 -2.63 -3.03
N LEU A 70 -11.77 -1.37 -2.72
CA LEU A 70 -13.01 -1.06 -2.01
C LEU A 70 -14.27 -1.40 -2.83
N PHE A 71 -14.16 -1.34 -4.15
CA PHE A 71 -15.25 -1.65 -5.07
C PHE A 71 -15.38 -3.16 -5.35
N ASP A 72 -14.41 -3.95 -4.89
CA ASP A 72 -14.43 -5.40 -4.99
C ASP A 72 -15.13 -6.02 -3.78
N ARG A 73 -16.23 -6.75 -4.04
CA ARG A 73 -17.04 -7.40 -2.99
C ARG A 73 -16.19 -8.23 -2.02
N ASP A 74 -15.23 -8.97 -2.56
CA ASP A 74 -14.40 -9.91 -1.80
C ASP A 74 -13.13 -9.24 -1.22
N GLY A 75 -12.80 -8.00 -1.61
CA GLY A 75 -11.58 -7.28 -1.23
C GLY A 75 -11.76 -6.12 -0.24
N SER A 76 -12.98 -5.60 -0.12
CA SER A 76 -13.28 -4.35 0.59
C SER A 76 -12.84 -4.31 2.07
N ASN A 77 -12.96 -5.42 2.82
CA ASN A 77 -12.57 -5.44 4.24
C ASN A 77 -11.05 -5.30 4.44
N GLY A 78 -10.26 -6.02 3.65
CA GLY A 78 -8.80 -5.91 3.70
C GLY A 78 -8.31 -4.55 3.22
N ALA A 79 -8.97 -3.99 2.19
CA ALA A 79 -8.72 -2.64 1.69
C ALA A 79 -8.93 -1.57 2.77
N LYS A 80 -10.10 -1.57 3.43
CA LYS A 80 -10.40 -0.64 4.54
C LYS A 80 -9.35 -0.71 5.65
N PHE A 81 -8.97 -1.92 6.06
CA PHE A 81 -7.94 -2.11 7.07
C PHE A 81 -6.58 -1.55 6.63
N SER A 82 -6.18 -1.81 5.38
CA SER A 82 -4.93 -1.29 4.83
C SER A 82 -4.91 0.24 4.80
N LEU A 83 -6.00 0.85 4.31
CA LEU A 83 -6.16 2.30 4.18
C LEU A 83 -6.03 2.99 5.55
N MET A 84 -6.81 2.56 6.54
CA MET A 84 -6.79 3.13 7.89
C MET A 84 -5.44 3.02 8.60
N ASN A 85 -4.69 1.94 8.36
CA ASN A 85 -3.44 1.67 9.09
C ASN A 85 -2.17 2.22 8.42
N ASN A 86 -2.23 2.60 7.13
CA ASN A 86 -1.03 2.98 6.38
C ASN A 86 -1.08 4.39 5.77
N PHE A 87 -2.26 4.99 5.69
CA PHE A 87 -2.50 6.26 5.01
C PHE A 87 -3.26 7.23 5.92
N LYS A 88 -2.83 8.50 5.91
CA LYS A 88 -3.45 9.54 6.76
C LYS A 88 -4.83 9.90 6.18
N GLY A 89 -5.80 10.17 7.05
CA GLY A 89 -7.15 10.61 6.67
C GLY A 89 -8.19 9.50 6.54
N TRP A 90 -7.77 8.23 6.40
CA TRP A 90 -8.68 7.09 6.37
C TRP A 90 -9.10 6.67 7.77
N ARG A 91 -10.39 6.78 8.08
CA ARG A 91 -10.99 6.34 9.37
C ARG A 91 -12.44 5.95 9.20
N ASP A 92 -12.87 5.00 10.03
CA ASP A 92 -14.30 4.65 10.13
C ASP A 92 -15.12 5.72 10.87
N LYS A 93 -14.51 6.47 11.81
CA LYS A 93 -15.19 7.51 12.60
C LYS A 93 -14.47 8.85 12.50
N PRO A 94 -15.17 9.96 12.20
CA PRO A 94 -14.60 11.30 12.29
C PRO A 94 -14.39 11.68 13.76
N GLY A 95 -13.15 11.99 14.18
CA GLY A 95 -12.89 12.61 15.48
C GLY A 95 -11.69 12.09 16.29
N GLU A 96 -11.21 10.87 16.05
CA GLU A 96 -9.99 10.37 16.72
C GLU A 96 -8.75 10.77 15.92
N GLN A 97 -8.06 11.84 16.34
CA GLN A 97 -6.70 12.11 15.90
C GLN A 97 -5.73 11.26 16.73
N PRO A 98 -4.85 10.46 16.12
CA PRO A 98 -3.70 9.91 16.82
C PRO A 98 -2.68 11.04 16.93
N ASP A 99 -2.08 11.16 18.11
CA ASP A 99 -1.05 12.14 18.39
C ASP A 99 0.04 12.06 17.32
N GLU A 100 0.23 13.15 16.57
CA GLU A 100 1.40 13.30 15.71
C GLU A 100 2.64 13.48 16.60
N GLN A 101 3.14 12.38 17.17
CA GLN A 101 4.53 12.33 17.61
C GLN A 101 5.39 12.26 16.35
N GLY A 102 5.56 13.41 15.71
CA GLY A 102 6.61 13.62 14.73
C GLY A 102 7.93 13.25 15.42
N VAL A 103 8.54 12.16 14.99
CA VAL A 103 9.90 11.80 15.42
C VAL A 103 10.82 12.93 14.94
N GLN A 104 11.07 13.90 15.81
CA GLN A 104 12.12 14.88 15.60
C GLN A 104 13.43 14.13 15.79
N ILE A 105 14.10 13.82 14.67
CA ILE A 105 15.50 13.43 14.72
C ILE A 105 16.25 14.70 15.11
N ILE A 106 16.52 14.84 16.40
CA ILE A 106 17.55 15.74 16.91
C ILE A 106 18.89 15.18 16.43
N ASP A 107 19.48 15.82 15.41
CA ASP A 107 20.88 15.60 15.09
C ASP A 107 21.69 16.27 16.21
N ASP A 108 22.10 15.49 17.22
CA ASP A 108 23.04 15.93 18.24
C ASP A 108 24.45 16.05 17.61
N VAL A 109 24.93 17.30 17.53
CA VAL A 109 26.32 17.84 17.45
C VAL A 109 27.34 17.14 16.55
#